data_AF-A0A221KEP5-F1
#
_entry.id   AF-A0A221KEP5-F1
#
_cell.length_a   1.000
_cell.length_b   1.000
_cell.length_c   1.000
_cell.angle_alpha   90.00
_cell.angle_beta   90.00
_cell.angle_gamma   90.00
#
_symmetry.space_group_name_H-M   'P 1'
#
loop_
_entity.id
_entity.type
_entity.pdbx_description
1 polymer ?
#
loop_
_entity_poly.entity_id
_entity_poly.type
_entity_poly.pdbx_seq_one_letter_code
_entity_poly.pdbx_strand_id
1 'polypeptide(L)'
;MLPTLSPQDYITQRIDHQIEWYDKKSSFNQWRYKPLKSFEIVAAAAIPLITAYVGGSEPWSEITKFSVGFLGAAIVASSGIAGLCRYRELWVEYRGMADVLRQQKFLFLTRTAPYDGDDPFPLLVQTVENLLSKENANWMTGAKARNNQDGEATTASSSSSPVAPQAPAR
;
A
#
# COMPACT_ATOMS: atom_id res chain seq x y z
N MET A 1 -9.62 -0.30 -39.44
CA MET A 1 -9.97 0.71 -38.42
C MET A 1 -10.09 0.00 -37.09
N LEU A 2 -9.44 0.48 -36.03
CA LEU A 2 -9.68 -0.05 -34.69
C LEU A 2 -11.10 0.36 -34.24
N PRO A 3 -11.85 -0.51 -33.55
CA PRO A 3 -13.18 -0.17 -33.05
C PRO A 3 -13.10 0.99 -32.05
N THR A 4 -14.06 1.92 -32.10
CA THR A 4 -14.22 2.96 -31.09
C THR A 4 -14.90 2.37 -29.87
N LEU A 5 -14.30 2.54 -28.69
CA LEU A 5 -14.88 2.10 -27.42
C LEU A 5 -16.14 2.88 -27.10
N SER A 6 -17.22 2.18 -26.74
CA SER A 6 -18.40 2.83 -26.18
C SER A 6 -18.15 3.29 -24.72
N PRO A 7 -18.94 4.23 -24.19
CA PRO A 7 -18.83 4.62 -22.78
C PRO A 7 -18.96 3.44 -21.81
N GLN A 8 -19.86 2.50 -22.10
CA GLN A 8 -20.08 1.32 -21.26
C GLN A 8 -18.90 0.35 -21.31
N ASP A 9 -18.31 0.15 -22.49
CA ASP A 9 -17.11 -0.67 -22.65
C ASP A 9 -15.93 -0.06 -21.88
N TYR A 10 -15.76 1.26 -21.96
CA TYR A 10 -14.71 1.95 -21.20
C TYR A 10 -14.91 1.81 -19.69
N ILE A 11 -16.12 2.02 -19.17
CA ILE A 11 -16.41 1.85 -17.74
C ILE A 11 -16.06 0.43 -17.28
N THR A 12 -16.47 -0.59 -18.04
CA THR A 12 -16.29 -1.99 -17.64
C THR A 12 -14.84 -2.44 -17.78
N GLN A 13 -14.23 -2.22 -18.95
CA GLN A 13 -12.90 -2.74 -19.25
C GLN A 13 -11.78 -1.90 -18.62
N ARG A 14 -12.01 -0.60 -18.42
CA ARG A 14 -11.01 0.31 -17.86
C ARG A 14 -11.29 0.62 -16.40
N ILE A 15 -12.42 1.23 -16.08
CA ILE A 15 -12.64 1.77 -14.73
C ILE A 15 -12.84 0.65 -13.71
N ASP A 16 -13.76 -0.29 -13.97
CA ASP A 16 -14.08 -1.36 -13.04
C ASP A 16 -12.91 -2.31 -12.83
N HIS A 17 -12.22 -2.70 -13.90
CA HIS A 17 -11.00 -3.50 -13.81
C HIS A 17 -9.91 -2.82 -12.97
N GLN A 18 -9.73 -1.49 -13.10
CA GLN A 18 -8.79 -0.73 -12.28
C GLN A 18 -9.22 -0.72 -10.81
N ILE A 19 -10.50 -0.47 -10.52
CA ILE A 19 -11.05 -0.49 -9.15
C ILE A 19 -10.77 -1.84 -8.48
N GLU A 20 -11.10 -2.95 -9.16
CA GLU A 20 -10.88 -4.31 -8.64
C GLU A 20 -9.39 -4.59 -8.35
N TRP A 21 -8.52 -4.16 -9.26
CA TRP A 21 -7.08 -4.31 -9.08
C TRP A 21 -6.58 -3.54 -7.85
N TYR A 22 -6.99 -2.27 -7.70
CA TYR A 22 -6.62 -1.42 -6.56
C TYR A 22 -7.17 -1.98 -5.24
N ASP A 23 -8.42 -2.47 -5.21
CA ASP A 23 -9.02 -3.08 -4.02
C ASP A 23 -8.27 -4.33 -3.58
N LYS A 24 -7.96 -5.23 -4.52
CA LYS A 24 -7.23 -6.47 -4.24
C LYS A 24 -5.85 -6.15 -3.70
N LYS A 25 -5.18 -5.16 -4.29
CA LYS A 25 -3.85 -4.72 -3.85
C LYS A 25 -3.91 -4.05 -2.48
N SER A 26 -4.90 -3.20 -2.22
CA SER A 26 -5.11 -2.59 -0.90
C SER A 26 -5.32 -3.67 0.17
N SER A 27 -6.18 -4.65 -0.10
CA SER A 27 -6.47 -5.77 0.81
C SER A 27 -5.22 -6.60 1.11
N PHE A 28 -4.40 -6.89 0.10
CA PHE A 28 -3.14 -7.61 0.28
C PHE A 28 -2.17 -6.87 1.22
N ASN A 29 -1.98 -5.56 1.01
CA ASN A 29 -1.10 -4.75 1.86
C ASN A 29 -1.64 -4.66 3.29
N GLN A 30 -2.95 -4.51 3.44
CA GLN A 30 -3.61 -4.51 4.74
C GLN A 30 -3.42 -5.84 5.49
N TRP A 31 -3.55 -6.97 4.80
CA TRP A 31 -3.38 -8.29 5.39
C TRP A 31 -1.94 -8.58 5.81
N ARG A 32 -0.93 -7.93 5.22
CA ARG A 32 0.46 -8.01 5.68
C ARG A 32 0.76 -7.04 6.82
N TYR A 33 0.23 -5.83 6.76
CA TYR A 33 0.50 -4.80 7.76
C TYR A 33 -0.12 -5.12 9.13
N LYS A 34 -1.41 -5.49 9.15
CA LYS A 34 -2.16 -5.71 10.39
C LYS A 34 -1.51 -6.75 11.32
N PRO A 35 -1.18 -7.97 10.88
CA PRO A 35 -0.56 -8.97 11.77
C PRO A 35 0.83 -8.57 12.25
N LEU A 36 1.66 -7.93 11.41
CA LEU A 36 2.97 -7.40 11.83
C LEU A 36 2.81 -6.38 12.98
N LYS A 37 1.87 -5.45 12.84
CA LYS A 37 1.61 -4.46 13.89
C LYS A 37 0.93 -5.04 15.12
N SER A 38 0.01 -5.98 14.96
CA SER A 38 -0.59 -6.68 16.11
C SER A 38 0.47 -7.43 16.92
N PHE A 39 1.39 -8.13 16.25
CA PHE A 39 2.51 -8.79 16.92
C PHE A 39 3.41 -7.80 17.67
N GLU A 40 3.76 -6.67 17.04
CA GLU A 40 4.56 -5.61 17.65
C GLU A 40 3.93 -5.08 18.95
N ILE A 41 2.62 -4.81 18.93
CA ILE A 41 1.88 -4.31 20.09
C ILE A 41 1.85 -5.36 21.21
N VAL A 42 1.55 -6.62 20.88
CA VAL A 42 1.48 -7.70 21.87
C VAL A 42 2.87 -7.96 22.48
N ALA A 43 3.92 -8.00 21.68
CA ALA A 43 5.29 -8.16 22.15
C ALA A 43 5.70 -6.99 23.05
N ALA A 44 5.42 -5.74 22.66
CA ALA A 44 5.74 -4.57 23.45
C ALA A 44 4.99 -4.55 24.80
N ALA A 45 3.73 -4.97 24.83
CA ALA A 45 2.95 -5.08 26.05
C ALA A 45 3.40 -6.26 26.95
N ALA A 46 3.92 -7.33 26.37
CA ALA A 46 4.40 -8.50 27.11
C ALA A 46 5.72 -8.24 27.83
N ILE A 47 6.61 -7.40 27.28
CA ILE A 47 7.93 -7.12 27.88
C ILE A 47 7.80 -6.64 29.34
N PRO A 48 7.02 -5.58 29.67
CA PRO A 48 6.84 -5.14 31.06
C PRO A 48 6.31 -6.23 31.99
N LEU A 49 5.31 -7.00 31.55
CA LEU A 49 4.71 -8.08 32.34
C LEU A 49 5.73 -9.18 32.68
N ILE A 50 6.51 -9.58 31.69
CA ILE A 50 7.58 -10.57 31.84
C ILE A 50 8.66 -10.02 32.78
N THR A 51 9.07 -8.76 32.61
CA THR A 51 10.10 -8.15 33.47
C THR A 51 9.65 -7.95 34.91
N ALA A 52 8.37 -7.62 35.15
CA ALA A 52 7.83 -7.40 36.47
C ALA A 52 7.78 -8.69 37.32
N TYR A 53 7.61 -9.85 36.68
CA TYR A 53 7.54 -11.15 37.36
C TYR A 53 8.92 -11.69 37.81
N VAL A 54 10.03 -11.10 37.34
CA VAL A 54 11.41 -11.57 37.59
C VAL A 54 12.10 -10.84 38.75
N GLY A 55 11.34 -10.16 39.61
CA GLY A 55 11.86 -9.49 40.81
C GLY A 55 12.45 -10.39 41.91
N GLY A 56 12.62 -11.70 41.69
CA GLY A 56 13.19 -12.64 42.65
C GLY A 56 14.43 -13.37 42.12
N SER A 57 15.36 -13.68 43.02
CA SER A 57 16.59 -14.46 42.77
C SER A 57 16.30 -15.93 42.43
N GLU A 58 15.61 -16.15 41.31
CA GLU A 58 15.16 -17.46 40.84
C GLU A 58 16.00 -17.94 39.64
N PRO A 59 16.20 -19.27 39.47
CA PRO A 59 16.96 -19.88 38.37
C PRO A 59 16.46 -19.49 36.96
N TRP A 60 15.21 -19.02 36.85
CA TRP A 60 14.55 -18.68 35.59
C TRP A 60 15.01 -17.34 34.97
N SER A 61 15.85 -16.57 35.67
CA SER A 61 16.37 -15.26 35.24
C SER A 61 16.94 -15.25 33.82
N GLU A 62 17.71 -16.27 33.42
CA GLU A 62 18.37 -16.29 32.10
C GLU A 62 17.39 -16.54 30.94
N ILE A 63 16.39 -17.39 31.13
CA ILE A 63 15.34 -17.66 30.12
C ILE A 63 14.50 -16.39 29.88
N THR A 64 14.20 -15.67 30.95
CA THR A 64 13.46 -14.41 30.86
C THR A 64 14.25 -13.32 30.15
N LYS A 65 15.53 -13.14 30.49
CA LYS A 65 16.42 -12.18 29.79
C LYS A 65 16.50 -12.47 28.31
N PHE A 66 16.67 -13.76 27.94
CA PHE A 66 16.70 -14.17 26.54
C PHE A 66 15.37 -13.87 25.83
N SER A 67 14.23 -14.14 26.49
CA SER A 67 12.90 -13.88 25.94
C SER A 67 12.64 -12.39 25.72
N VAL A 68 13.01 -11.52 26.67
CA VAL A 68 12.88 -10.07 26.53
C VAL A 68 13.76 -9.54 25.39
N GLY A 69 15.02 -10.01 25.29
CA GLY A 69 15.91 -9.66 24.19
C GLY A 69 15.37 -10.11 22.83
N PHE A 70 14.83 -11.33 22.76
CA PHE A 70 14.21 -11.86 21.54
C PHE A 70 12.97 -11.06 21.12
N LEU A 71 12.06 -10.74 22.06
CA LEU A 71 10.89 -9.89 21.79
C LEU A 71 11.31 -8.50 21.29
N GLY A 72 12.32 -7.90 21.90
CA GLY A 72 12.87 -6.60 21.47
C GLY A 72 13.42 -6.65 20.05
N ALA A 73 14.23 -7.66 19.72
CA ALA A 73 14.76 -7.85 18.37
C ALA A 73 13.65 -8.10 17.34
N ALA A 74 12.63 -8.90 17.70
CA ALA A 74 11.50 -9.20 16.85
C ALA A 74 10.62 -7.95 16.57
N ILE A 75 10.45 -7.06 17.55
CA ILE A 75 9.79 -5.75 17.39
C ILE A 75 10.54 -4.89 16.37
N VAL A 76 11.86 -4.74 16.52
CA VAL A 76 12.68 -3.92 15.61
C VAL A 76 12.66 -4.48 14.19
N ALA A 77 12.83 -5.80 14.04
CA ALA A 77 12.77 -6.47 12.74
C ALA A 77 11.39 -6.29 12.07
N SER A 78 10.30 -6.49 12.82
CA SER A 78 8.93 -6.32 12.30
C SER A 78 8.64 -4.88 11.88
N SER A 79 9.07 -3.91 12.69
CA SER A 79 8.93 -2.48 12.38
C SER A 79 9.75 -2.10 11.14
N GLY A 80 10.99 -2.60 11.04
CA GLY A 80 11.85 -2.43 9.87
C GLY A 80 11.21 -2.98 8.59
N ILE A 81 10.72 -4.22 8.61
CA ILE A 81 10.01 -4.83 7.47
C ILE A 81 8.76 -4.02 7.09
N ALA A 82 7.94 -3.64 8.08
CA ALA A 82 6.72 -2.88 7.83
C ALA A 82 7.01 -1.48 7.24
N GLY A 83 8.10 -0.84 7.67
CA GLY A 83 8.59 0.45 7.16
C GLY A 83 9.17 0.33 5.75
N LEU A 84 10.08 -0.63 5.52
CA LEU A 84 10.70 -0.88 4.22
C LEU A 84 9.66 -1.17 3.14
N CYS A 85 8.67 -2.01 3.47
CA CYS A 85 7.62 -2.36 2.52
C CYS A 85 6.49 -1.32 2.43
N ARG A 86 6.45 -0.28 3.29
CA ARG A 86 5.44 0.80 3.28
C ARG A 86 3.99 0.30 3.21
N TYR A 87 3.68 -0.85 3.80
CA TYR A 87 2.39 -1.51 3.61
C TYR A 87 1.18 -0.65 3.99
N ARG A 88 1.33 0.19 5.03
CA ARG A 88 0.26 1.12 5.46
C ARG A 88 -0.05 2.17 4.40
N GLU A 89 0.98 2.82 3.88
CA GLU A 89 0.84 3.89 2.88
C GLU A 89 0.26 3.32 1.59
N LEU A 90 0.80 2.19 1.13
CA LEU A 90 0.31 1.46 -0.04
C LEU A 90 -1.17 1.10 0.06
N TRP A 91 -1.63 0.55 1.20
CA TRP A 91 -3.06 0.23 1.32
C TRP A 91 -3.92 1.47 1.14
N VAL A 92 -3.54 2.57 1.81
CA VAL A 92 -4.34 3.80 1.89
C VAL A 92 -4.42 4.46 0.52
N GLU A 93 -3.28 4.56 -0.16
CA GLU A 93 -3.17 5.11 -1.50
C GLU A 93 -4.03 4.32 -2.50
N TYR A 94 -3.93 2.99 -2.51
CA TYR A 94 -4.73 2.16 -3.41
C TYR A 94 -6.23 2.24 -3.14
N ARG A 95 -6.63 2.26 -1.86
CA ARG A 95 -8.05 2.42 -1.51
C ARG A 95 -8.57 3.79 -1.93
N GLY A 96 -7.78 4.84 -1.70
CA GLY A 96 -8.11 6.19 -2.13
C GLY A 96 -8.31 6.29 -3.65
N MET A 97 -7.41 5.68 -4.44
CA MET A 97 -7.54 5.66 -5.89
C MET A 97 -8.80 4.88 -6.34
N ALA A 98 -9.07 3.72 -5.74
CA ALA A 98 -10.31 2.98 -6.02
C ALA A 98 -11.57 3.82 -5.72
N ASP A 99 -11.60 4.53 -4.60
CA ASP A 99 -12.72 5.39 -4.20
C ASP A 99 -12.91 6.58 -5.16
N VAL A 100 -11.81 7.22 -5.58
CA VAL A 100 -11.86 8.30 -6.58
C VAL A 100 -12.38 7.79 -7.92
N LEU A 101 -11.92 6.62 -8.39
CA LEU A 101 -12.42 6.03 -9.64
C LEU A 101 -13.92 5.69 -9.57
N ARG A 102 -14.38 5.10 -8.46
CA ARG A 102 -15.82 4.87 -8.21
C ARG A 102 -16.60 6.17 -8.25
N GLN A 103 -16.08 7.22 -7.61
CA GLN A 103 -16.73 8.53 -7.61
C GLN A 103 -16.89 9.07 -9.04
N GLN A 104 -15.83 9.07 -9.86
CA GLN A 104 -15.93 9.52 -11.26
C GLN A 104 -16.93 8.69 -12.06
N LYS A 105 -16.93 7.36 -11.88
CA LYS A 105 -17.94 6.46 -12.48
C LYS A 105 -19.36 6.87 -12.08
N PHE A 106 -19.62 7.06 -10.79
CA PHE A 106 -20.97 7.41 -10.32
C PHE A 106 -21.41 8.81 -10.75
N LEU A 107 -20.53 9.81 -10.72
CA LEU A 107 -20.84 11.15 -11.21
C LEU A 107 -21.23 11.11 -12.69
N PHE A 108 -20.49 10.35 -13.51
CA PHE A 108 -20.78 10.18 -14.93
C PHE A 108 -22.12 9.47 -15.16
N LEU A 109 -22.36 8.34 -14.47
CA LEU A 109 -23.59 7.57 -14.61
C LEU A 109 -24.84 8.34 -14.17
N THR A 110 -24.69 9.24 -13.19
CA THR A 110 -25.79 10.07 -12.68
C THR A 110 -25.95 11.39 -13.41
N ARG A 111 -25.11 11.68 -14.42
CA ARG A 111 -25.08 12.98 -15.12
C ARG A 111 -24.94 14.16 -14.15
N THR A 112 -24.19 13.97 -13.07
CA THR A 112 -23.91 15.02 -12.09
C THR A 112 -22.68 15.80 -12.54
N ALA A 113 -22.63 17.11 -12.27
CA ALA A 113 -21.47 17.94 -12.55
C ALA A 113 -20.16 17.27 -12.06
N PRO A 114 -19.10 17.21 -12.89
CA PRO A 114 -18.91 17.94 -14.15
C PRO A 114 -19.45 17.22 -15.41
N TYR A 115 -20.25 16.16 -15.27
CA TYR A 115 -20.74 15.31 -16.37
C TYR A 115 -22.21 15.57 -16.75
N ASP A 116 -22.71 16.77 -16.46
CA ASP A 116 -24.07 17.25 -16.72
C ASP A 116 -24.27 17.84 -18.13
N GLY A 117 -23.20 17.96 -18.93
CA GLY A 117 -23.27 18.42 -20.32
C GLY A 117 -23.73 17.37 -21.35
N ASP A 118 -23.81 17.79 -22.62
CA ASP A 118 -24.33 16.98 -23.73
C ASP A 118 -23.45 15.75 -24.04
N ASP A 119 -22.13 15.93 -24.13
CA ASP A 119 -21.15 14.85 -24.35
C ASP A 119 -20.10 14.77 -23.22
N PRO A 120 -20.43 14.12 -22.08
CA PRO A 120 -19.53 14.04 -20.94
C PRO A 120 -18.46 12.95 -21.07
N PHE A 121 -18.50 12.10 -22.10
CA PHE A 121 -17.63 10.93 -22.19
C PHE A 121 -16.15 11.27 -22.39
N PRO A 122 -15.76 12.19 -23.30
CA PRO A 122 -14.37 12.63 -23.43
C PRO A 122 -13.80 13.19 -22.12
N LEU A 123 -14.62 13.93 -21.37
CA LEU A 123 -14.22 14.48 -20.07
C LEU A 123 -13.96 13.39 -19.03
N LEU A 124 -14.79 12.34 -19.00
CA LEU A 124 -14.57 11.17 -18.13
C LEU A 124 -13.22 10.52 -18.45
N VAL A 125 -12.98 10.21 -19.73
CA VAL A 125 -11.75 9.56 -20.19
C VAL A 125 -10.54 10.42 -19.82
N GLN A 126 -10.57 11.72 -20.12
CA GLN A 126 -9.47 12.62 -19.77
C GLN A 126 -9.22 12.68 -18.26
N THR A 127 -10.29 12.72 -17.45
CA THR A 127 -10.18 12.78 -15.99
C THR A 127 -9.57 11.50 -15.42
N VAL A 128 -10.07 10.33 -15.84
CA VAL A 128 -9.58 9.03 -15.38
C VAL A 128 -8.13 8.80 -15.81
N GLU A 129 -7.79 9.03 -17.09
CA GLU A 129 -6.41 8.82 -17.56
C GLU A 129 -5.43 9.81 -16.93
N ASN A 130 -5.86 11.05 -16.64
CA ASN A 130 -5.03 11.99 -15.89
C ASN A 130 -4.79 11.54 -14.44
N LEU A 131 -5.81 11.00 -13.77
CA LEU A 131 -5.68 10.45 -12.41
C LEU A 131 -4.67 9.28 -12.41
N LEU A 132 -4.83 8.33 -13.31
CA LEU A 132 -3.93 7.17 -13.45
C LEU A 132 -2.50 7.60 -13.81
N SER A 133 -2.35 8.59 -14.68
CA SER A 133 -1.03 9.11 -15.09
C SER A 133 -0.31 9.83 -13.94
N LYS A 134 -1.03 10.64 -13.16
CA LYS A 134 -0.48 11.31 -11.97
C LYS A 134 -0.03 10.29 -10.94
N GLU A 135 -0.85 9.27 -10.69
CA GLU A 135 -0.53 8.19 -9.79
C GLU A 135 0.75 7.47 -10.23
N ASN A 136 0.85 7.09 -11.50
CA ASN A 136 2.06 6.45 -12.05
C ASN A 136 3.32 7.36 -11.91
N ALA A 137 3.17 8.66 -12.12
CA ALA A 137 4.27 9.62 -11.92
C ALA A 137 4.71 9.70 -10.44
N ASN A 138 3.77 9.62 -9.49
CA ASN A 138 4.07 9.57 -8.06
C ASN A 138 4.89 8.31 -7.73
N TRP A 139 4.50 7.15 -8.25
CA TRP A 139 5.24 5.89 -8.07
C TRP A 139 6.68 5.98 -8.60
N MET A 140 6.86 6.55 -9.80
CA MET A 140 8.19 6.71 -10.40
C MET A 140 9.08 7.66 -9.59
N THR A 141 8.52 8.77 -9.10
CA THR A 141 9.26 9.75 -8.30
C THR A 141 9.67 9.15 -6.96
N GLY A 142 8.74 8.47 -6.29
CA GLY A 142 9.03 7.75 -5.04
C GLY A 142 10.02 6.60 -5.22
N ALA A 143 10.03 5.92 -6.37
CA ALA A 143 11.05 4.91 -6.69
C ALA A 143 12.45 5.52 -6.87
N LYS A 144 12.56 6.64 -7.59
CA LYS A 144 13.85 7.34 -7.79
C LYS A 144 14.43 7.87 -6.47
N ALA A 145 13.61 8.47 -5.62
CA ALA A 145 14.05 8.97 -4.32
C ALA A 145 14.62 7.86 -3.42
N ARG A 146 14.01 6.67 -3.46
CA ARG A 146 14.50 5.48 -2.73
C ARG A 146 15.85 5.00 -3.25
N ASN A 147 16.00 4.84 -4.57
CA ASN A 147 17.25 4.38 -5.16
C ASN A 147 18.43 5.31 -4.84
N ASN A 148 18.19 6.61 -4.67
CA ASN A 148 19.22 7.58 -4.31
C ASN A 148 19.64 7.48 -2.83
N GLN A 149 18.72 7.13 -1.92
CA GLN A 149 19.01 6.89 -0.50
C GLN A 149 19.70 5.53 -0.28
N ASP A 150 19.30 4.51 -1.03
CA ASP A 150 19.91 3.18 -0.96
C ASP A 150 21.34 3.16 -1.53
N GLY A 151 21.62 4.02 -2.52
CA GLY A 151 22.95 4.20 -3.13
C GLY A 151 23.98 4.90 -2.24
N GLU A 152 23.54 5.64 -1.22
CA GLU A 152 24.43 6.31 -0.25
C GLU A 152 24.74 5.41 0.96
N ALA A 153 23.96 4.33 1.18
CA ALA A 153 24.14 3.38 2.28
C ALA A 153 24.75 2.02 1.88
N THR A 154 24.91 1.72 0.58
CA THR A 154 25.17 0.32 0.12
C THR A 154 26.28 0.20 -0.93
N THR A 155 27.54 0.30 -0.51
CA THR A 155 28.61 -0.56 -1.05
C THR A 155 28.61 -1.91 -0.32
N ALA A 156 27.49 -2.65 -0.35
CA ALA A 156 27.44 -4.08 0.00
C ALA A 156 26.06 -4.70 -0.28
N SER A 157 25.97 -5.46 -1.38
CA SER A 157 25.03 -6.57 -1.62
C SER A 157 23.58 -6.30 -2.07
N SER A 158 23.38 -6.57 -3.37
CA SER A 158 22.29 -7.33 -4.02
C SER A 158 20.84 -6.87 -3.88
N SER A 159 20.45 -6.05 -4.87
CA SER A 159 19.28 -6.19 -5.75
C SER A 159 17.99 -6.81 -5.18
N SER A 160 17.06 -5.95 -4.76
CA SER A 160 15.64 -6.20 -4.99
C SER A 160 14.97 -4.90 -5.43
N SER A 161 14.76 -4.76 -6.74
CA SER A 161 14.10 -3.60 -7.33
C SER A 161 12.65 -3.53 -6.86
N PRO A 162 12.14 -2.39 -6.38
CA PRO A 162 10.73 -2.24 -6.10
C PRO A 162 10.01 -2.12 -7.44
N VAL A 163 9.40 -3.22 -7.89
CA VAL A 163 8.53 -3.25 -9.07
C VAL A 163 7.43 -2.21 -8.86
N ALA A 164 7.43 -1.18 -9.71
CA ALA A 164 6.35 -0.19 -9.75
C ALA A 164 5.02 -0.92 -9.92
N PRO A 165 3.93 -0.51 -9.27
CA PRO A 165 2.62 -1.08 -9.48
C PRO A 165 2.12 -0.59 -10.84
N GLN A 166 2.60 -1.20 -11.92
CA GLN A 166 1.94 -1.05 -13.21
C GLN A 166 0.62 -1.79 -13.06
N ALA A 167 -0.47 -1.02 -12.92
CA ALA A 167 -1.78 -1.55 -13.21
C ALA A 167 -1.73 -2.22 -14.60
N PRO A 168 -2.39 -3.36 -14.81
CA PRO A 168 -2.34 -4.08 -16.07
C PRO A 168 -2.59 -3.12 -17.25
N ALA A 169 -1.57 -2.96 -18.09
CA ALA A 169 -1.61 -2.09 -19.25
C ALA A 169 -1.86 -2.94 -20.51
N ARG A 170 -2.94 -2.54 -21.20
CA ARG A 170 -3.43 -2.89 -22.54
C ARG A 170 -4.00 -4.29 -22.72
#